data_AF-A0A6L3Z321-F1
#
_entry.id   AF-A0A6L3Z321-F1
#
_cell.length_a   1.000
_cell.length_b   1.000
_cell.length_c   1.000
_cell.angle_alpha   90.00
_cell.angle_beta   90.00
_cell.angle_gamma   90.00
#
_symmetry.space_group_name_H-M   'P 1'
#
loop_
_entity.id
_entity.type
_entity.pdbx_description
1 polymer ?
#
loop_
_entity_poly.entity_id
_entity_poly.type
_entity_poly.pdbx_seq_one_letter_code
_entity_poly.pdbx_strand_id
1 'polypeptide(L)' 'MYPWPFSGRPPKHALTTWTVTDDWPDPVPVTETEIEVFERWFGDLFDEMFGPDAGSPDSGAKIELENGTKK' A
#
# COMPACT_ATOMS: atom_id res chain seq x y z
N MET A 1 -2.71 36.05 4.71
CA MET A 1 -1.90 35.22 3.80
C MET A 1 -0.75 36.10 3.33
N TYR A 2 0.46 35.91 3.84
CA TYR A 2 1.60 36.78 3.52
C TYR A 2 2.10 36.50 2.09
N PRO A 3 2.41 37.54 1.29
CA PRO A 3 2.90 37.37 -0.06
C PRO A 3 4.38 36.93 -0.06
N TRP A 4 4.74 36.05 -0.99
CA TRP A 4 6.13 35.64 -1.20
C TRP A 4 6.98 36.84 -1.68
N PRO A 5 8.20 37.05 -1.14
CA PRO A 5 8.98 38.26 -1.38
C PRO A 5 9.71 38.30 -2.74
N PHE A 6 9.63 37.28 -3.60
CA PHE A 6 10.32 37.24 -4.89
C PHE A 6 9.33 37.18 -6.05
N SER A 7 9.47 38.09 -7.02
CA SER A 7 8.66 38.11 -8.24
C SER A 7 9.00 36.91 -9.14
N GLY A 8 8.27 35.80 -8.98
CA GLY A 8 8.43 34.59 -9.78
C GLY A 8 7.47 33.47 -9.37
N ARG A 9 7.18 32.55 -10.30
CA ARG A 9 6.30 31.39 -10.08
C ARG A 9 6.85 30.54 -8.93
N PRO A 10 6.00 30.01 -8.03
CA PRO A 10 6.44 29.11 -6.96
C PRO A 10 7.35 28.00 -7.52
N PRO A 11 8.41 27.60 -6.80
CA PRO A 11 9.31 26.55 -7.25
C PRO A 11 8.51 25.31 -7.67
N LYS A 12 8.61 24.90 -8.94
CA LYS A 12 8.09 23.59 -9.34
C LYS A 12 8.90 22.56 -8.56
N HIS A 13 8.27 21.88 -7.61
CA HIS A 13 8.94 20.84 -6.84
C HIS A 13 9.58 19.83 -7.81
N ALA A 14 10.90 19.84 -7.91
CA ALA A 14 11.62 18.86 -8.70
C ALA A 14 11.52 17.54 -7.95
N LEU A 15 10.73 16.59 -8.48
CA LEU A 15 10.51 15.27 -7.89
C LEU A 15 11.82 14.50 -7.64
N THR A 16 12.90 14.89 -8.32
CA THR A 16 14.27 14.39 -8.12
C THR A 16 14.91 14.80 -6.78
N THR A 17 14.30 15.73 -6.04
CA THR A 17 14.80 16.25 -4.75
C THR A 17 14.12 15.59 -3.54
N TRP A 18 13.18 14.66 -3.76
CA TRP A 18 12.56 13.95 -2.64
C TRP A 18 13.47 12.83 -2.16
N THR A 19 14.03 12.99 -0.97
CA THR A 19 14.71 11.92 -0.24
C THR A 19 13.65 11.09 0.46
N VAL A 20 13.47 9.85 0.04
CA VAL A 20 12.70 8.86 0.81
C VAL A 20 13.59 8.42 1.95
N THR A 21 13.29 8.88 3.16
CA THR A 21 13.97 8.44 4.37
C THR A 21 13.05 7.48 5.10
N ASP A 22 13.58 6.30 5.41
CA ASP A 22 12.89 5.32 6.23
C ASP A 22 13.12 5.66 7.71
N ASP A 23 12.51 6.77 8.16
CA ASP A 23 12.60 7.26 9.55
C ASP A 23 11.63 6.49 10.48
N TRP A 24 11.50 5.18 10.28
CA TRP A 24 10.60 4.39 11.12
C TRP A 24 11.17 4.26 12.53
N PRO A 25 10.32 4.35 13.56
CA PRO A 25 10.74 4.15 14.93
C PRO A 25 11.25 2.73 15.15
N ASP A 26 12.00 2.53 16.23
CA ASP A 26 12.41 1.18 16.63
C ASP A 26 11.19 0.25 16.70
N PRO A 27 11.31 -0.99 16.19
CA PRO A 27 10.21 -1.95 16.22
C PRO A 27 9.68 -2.10 17.65
N VAL A 28 8.41 -1.76 17.84
CA VAL A 28 7.73 -1.92 19.13
C VAL A 28 7.39 -3.40 19.28
N PRO A 29 7.87 -4.08 20.34
CA PRO A 29 7.54 -5.48 20.54
C PRO A 29 6.06 -5.62 20.84
N VAL A 30 5.38 -6.46 20.06
CA VAL A 30 3.98 -6.84 20.25
C VAL A 30 3.93 -8.23 20.87
N THR A 31 3.13 -8.40 21.91
CA THR A 31 2.93 -9.68 22.60
C THR A 31 1.87 -10.55 21.90
N GLU A 32 1.91 -11.86 22.11
CA GLU A 32 0.91 -12.79 21.56
C GLU A 32 -0.52 -12.41 21.99
N THR A 33 -0.70 -11.97 23.25
CA THR A 33 -2.00 -11.52 23.75
C THR A 33 -2.51 -10.25 23.05
N GLU A 34 -1.63 -9.33 22.69
CA GLU A 34 -2.01 -8.14 21.91
C GLU A 34 -2.40 -8.50 20.47
N ILE A 35 -1.71 -9.47 19.87
CA ILE A 35 -2.04 -10.01 18.55
C ILE A 35 -3.43 -10.65 18.59
N GLU A 36 -3.72 -11.49 19.58
CA GLU A 36 -5.04 -12.13 19.74
C GLU A 36 -6.17 -11.11 19.88
N VAL A 37 -5.95 -10.03 20.66
CA VAL A 37 -6.94 -8.96 20.79
C VAL A 37 -7.13 -8.28 19.43
N PHE A 38 -6.06 -7.97 18.71
CA PHE A 38 -6.15 -7.33 17.40
C PHE A 38 -6.90 -8.20 16.38
N GLU A 39 -6.54 -9.48 16.28
CA GLU A 39 -7.19 -10.45 15.40
C GLU A 39 -8.66 -10.67 15.77
N ARG A 40 -9.04 -10.57 17.05
CA ARG A 40 -10.45 -10.71 17.44
C ARG A 40 -11.35 -9.54 16.99
N TRP A 41 -10.78 -8.37 16.73
CA TRP A 41 -11.52 -7.21 16.18
C TRP A 41 -11.46 -7.13 14.66
N PHE A 42 -10.36 -7.60 14.06
CA PHE A 42 -10.08 -7.45 12.62
C PHE A 42 -10.07 -8.76 11.84
N GLY A 43 -10.25 -9.91 12.49
CA GLY A 43 -10.16 -11.23 11.88
C GLY A 43 -11.11 -11.39 10.71
N ASP A 44 -12.39 -11.04 10.89
CA ASP A 44 -13.40 -11.12 9.83
C ASP A 44 -13.01 -10.26 8.61
N LEU A 45 -12.41 -9.08 8.82
CA LEU A 45 -11.96 -8.20 7.74
C LEU A 45 -10.75 -8.80 7.00
N PHE A 46 -9.82 -9.43 7.73
CA PHE A 46 -8.67 -10.08 7.12
C PHE A 46 -9.05 -11.36 6.39
N ASP A 47 -10.01 -12.12 6.90
CA ASP A 47 -10.56 -13.28 6.20
C ASP A 47 -11.30 -12.85 4.92
N GLU A 48 -11.99 -11.71 4.91
CA GLU A 48 -12.57 -11.16 3.67
C GLU A 48 -11.49 -10.75 2.65
N MET A 49 -10.41 -10.10 3.12
CA MET A 49 -9.36 -9.58 2.25
C MET A 49 -8.35 -10.63 1.78
N PHE A 50 -8.08 -11.63 2.61
CA PHE A 50 -6.97 -12.59 2.44
C PHE A 50 -7.40 -14.05 2.61
N GLY A 51 -8.69 -14.30 2.83
CA GLY A 51 -9.24 -15.64 2.98
C GLY A 51 -9.03 -16.51 1.73
N PRO A 52 -9.16 -17.82 1.89
CA PRO A 52 -8.95 -18.78 0.79
C PRO A 52 -9.90 -18.57 -0.40
N ASP A 53 -11.01 -17.91 -0.17
CA ASP A 53 -12.03 -17.49 -1.14
C ASP A 53 -11.71 -16.17 -1.84
N ALA A 54 -10.83 -15.32 -1.28
CA ALA A 54 -10.37 -14.08 -1.91
C ALA A 54 -9.61 -14.33 -3.25
N GLY A 55 -9.14 -15.57 -3.46
CA GLY A 55 -8.48 -16.01 -4.68
C GLY A 55 -9.15 -17.19 -5.38
N SER A 56 -10.40 -17.56 -5.03
CA SER A 56 -11.04 -18.73 -5.65
C SER A 56 -11.19 -18.53 -7.17
N PRO A 57 -10.52 -19.34 -8.01
CA PRO A 57 -10.55 -19.18 -9.46
C PRO A 57 -11.92 -19.51 -10.08
N ASP A 58 -12.88 -19.99 -9.29
CA ASP A 58 -14.25 -20.23 -9.74
C ASP A 58 -15.09 -18.94 -9.82
N SER A 59 -14.61 -17.82 -9.28
CA SER A 59 -15.15 -16.49 -9.60
C SER A 59 -14.53 -15.91 -10.88
N GLY A 60 -14.77 -16.60 -12.00
CA GLY A 60 -14.98 -15.98 -13.32
C GLY A 60 -13.91 -15.08 -13.96
N ALA A 61 -12.66 -15.03 -13.51
CA ALA A 61 -11.61 -14.25 -14.19
C ALA A 61 -10.82 -15.13 -15.18
N LYS A 62 -11.37 -15.32 -16.39
CA LYS A 62 -10.64 -15.90 -17.53
C LYS A 62 -9.56 -14.92 -18.01
N ILE A 63 -8.35 -15.02 -17.48
CA ILE A 63 -7.19 -14.36 -18.10
C ILE A 63 -6.70 -15.22 -19.26
N GLU A 64 -7.17 -14.89 -20.47
CA GLU A 64 -6.62 -15.44 -21.70
C GLU A 64 -5.18 -14.93 -21.87
N LEU A 65 -4.21 -15.82 -21.66
CA LEU A 65 -2.81 -15.56 -21.95
C LEU A 65 -2.60 -15.58 -23.47
N GLU A 66 -2.88 -14.48 -24.16
CA GLU A 66 -2.37 -14.30 -25.52
C GLU A 66 -0.90 -13.88 -25.42
N ASN A 67 0.00 -14.81 -25.74
CA ASN A 67 1.40 -14.50 -26.05
C ASN A 67 1.82 -15.29 -27.28
N GLY A 68 1.26 -14.90 -28.43
CA GLY A 68 1.70 -15.34 -29.73
C GLY A 68 2.78 -14.40 -30.29
N THR A 69 4.05 -14.63 -29.95
CA THR A 69 5.18 -14.02 -30.68
C THR A 69 5.18 -14.61 -32.10
N LYS A 70 4.74 -13.83 -33.10
CA LYS A 70 4.90 -14.20 -34.51
C LYS A 70 6.29 -13.77 -34.96
N LYS A 71 7.20 -14.73 -35.13
CA LYS A 71 8.30 -14.62 -36.10
C LYS A 71 7.89 -15.38 -37.35
#